data_AF-G8TW14-F1
#
_entry.id   AF-G8TW14-F1
#
_cell.length_a   1.000
_cell.length_b   1.000
_cell.length_c   1.000
_cell.angle_alpha   90.00
_cell.angle_beta   90.00
_cell.angle_gamma   90.00
#
_symmetry.space_group_name_H-M   'P 1'
#
loop_
_entity.id
_entity.type
_entity.pdbx_description
1 polymer ?
#
loop_
_entity_poly.entity_id
_entity_poly.type
_entity_poly.pdbx_seq_one_letter_code
_entity_poly.pdbx_strand_id
1 'polypeptide(L)'
;MTPPIEWNLGMTVTEAAAPPEAVGRSRAQVRLLVVDRRRGVVRCEEFTGFPSWLGPGDVLVYNDSRTIPAALPALWDGVPARVHLAVRLSSRRAIVEKRRADGGPDPALSDRNASVAILSRLGDLMALGRVVRRFHPESRLWVIDTDRDLYELAPLVGDPIRYGYVDRPYPLYYYQTIFGRVPGSAEMPSAGRPFTYEIVARMVERGVILCPITLHTSVSSHEVTQGLARYPVLPEYYHIPRRTVRHITEARQDGRRIIALGTTVVRGLETWAASGFGRRRGWTRYLITPNNPPLVVTNLVTGLHDNFSSHLALLYAFVDPPFLREAYRQAGLAGFRWHEFGDLSFIV
;
A
#
# COMPACT_ATOMS: atom_id res chain seq x y z
N MET A 1 3.47 31.54 -7.85
CA MET A 1 3.15 30.15 -8.22
C MET A 1 4.25 29.28 -7.63
N THR A 2 3.93 28.40 -6.70
CA THR A 2 4.90 27.38 -6.25
C THR A 2 5.26 26.54 -7.47
N PRO A 3 6.57 26.33 -7.79
CA PRO A 3 6.93 25.45 -8.89
C PRO A 3 6.24 24.09 -8.70
N PRO A 4 5.84 23.40 -9.78
CA PRO A 4 5.31 22.06 -9.64
C PRO A 4 6.34 21.25 -8.86
N ILE A 5 5.91 20.67 -7.74
CA ILE A 5 6.79 19.85 -6.92
C ILE A 5 7.28 18.72 -7.82
N GLU A 6 8.56 18.75 -8.19
CA GLU A 6 9.18 17.63 -8.85
C GLU A 6 9.19 16.48 -7.84
N TRP A 7 8.35 15.48 -8.10
CA TRP A 7 8.23 14.27 -7.29
C TRP A 7 9.41 13.32 -7.56
N ASN A 8 10.61 13.88 -7.68
CA ASN A 8 11.84 13.18 -7.99
C ASN A 8 12.82 13.42 -6.83
N LEU A 9 13.30 12.32 -6.25
CA LEU A 9 14.33 12.26 -5.22
C LEU A 9 15.73 12.54 -5.80
N GLY A 10 15.90 12.39 -7.12
CA GLY A 10 17.18 12.64 -7.81
C GLY A 10 18.25 11.60 -7.47
N MET A 11 17.85 10.40 -7.05
CA MET A 11 18.77 9.33 -6.62
C MET A 11 18.30 7.95 -7.08
N THR A 12 19.26 7.04 -7.25
CA THR A 12 18.99 5.61 -7.41
C THR A 12 18.72 5.00 -6.04
N VAL A 13 17.63 4.25 -5.91
CA VAL A 13 17.26 3.55 -4.67
C VAL A 13 17.78 2.11 -4.69
N THR A 14 18.05 1.55 -3.51
CA THR A 14 18.36 0.12 -3.37
C THR A 14 17.10 -0.62 -2.95
N GLU A 15 16.65 -1.58 -3.74
CA GLU A 15 15.39 -2.30 -3.51
C GLU A 15 15.62 -3.53 -2.63
N ALA A 16 14.67 -3.85 -1.74
CA ALA A 16 14.72 -5.09 -0.98
C ALA A 16 14.25 -6.28 -1.83
N ALA A 17 15.20 -7.00 -2.42
CA ALA A 17 14.89 -8.11 -3.33
C ALA A 17 14.27 -9.36 -2.67
N ALA A 18 14.39 -9.49 -1.34
CA ALA A 18 13.91 -10.64 -0.59
C ALA A 18 13.44 -10.24 0.82
N PRO A 19 12.46 -10.95 1.41
CA PRO A 19 12.07 -10.75 2.79
C PRO A 19 13.18 -11.19 3.77
N PRO A 20 13.37 -10.51 4.91
CA PRO A 20 14.36 -10.90 5.92
C PRO A 20 14.26 -12.37 6.35
N GLU A 21 13.05 -12.91 6.47
CA GLU A 21 12.84 -14.30 6.90
C GLU A 21 13.30 -15.34 5.86
N ALA A 22 13.52 -14.96 4.59
CA ALA A 22 14.08 -15.87 3.59
C ALA A 22 15.57 -16.19 3.81
N VAL A 23 16.26 -15.38 4.63
CA VAL A 23 17.67 -15.57 5.01
C VAL A 23 17.83 -15.82 6.52
N GLY A 24 16.78 -16.31 7.18
CA GLY A 24 16.82 -16.69 8.59
C GLY A 24 16.77 -15.54 9.60
N ARG A 25 16.42 -14.33 9.17
CA ARG A 25 16.26 -13.15 10.05
C ARG A 25 14.79 -12.96 10.43
N SER A 26 14.53 -12.29 11.56
CA SER A 26 13.18 -11.84 11.90
C SER A 26 12.73 -10.71 10.96
N ARG A 27 11.42 -10.65 10.66
CA ARG A 27 10.80 -9.51 9.94
C ARG A 27 11.04 -8.15 10.59
N ALA A 28 11.28 -8.14 11.90
CA ALA A 28 11.57 -6.92 12.66
C ALA A 28 13.01 -6.44 12.50
N GLN A 29 13.91 -7.26 11.94
CA GLN A 29 15.31 -6.90 11.69
C GLN A 29 15.43 -6.11 10.37
N VAL A 30 14.71 -4.99 10.34
CA VAL A 30 14.78 -3.93 9.34
C VAL A 30 15.12 -2.62 10.05
N ARG A 31 15.50 -1.60 9.29
CA ARG A 31 15.91 -0.31 9.80
C ARG A 31 14.75 0.66 9.85
N LEU A 32 14.92 1.71 10.65
CA LEU A 32 13.97 2.79 10.82
C LEU A 32 14.67 4.14 10.60
N LEU A 33 14.24 4.87 9.58
CA LEU A 33 14.63 6.26 9.34
C LEU A 33 13.67 7.17 10.09
N VAL A 34 14.11 7.75 11.21
CA VAL A 34 13.31 8.72 11.94
C VAL A 34 13.55 10.11 11.35
N VAL A 35 12.48 10.76 10.93
CA VAL A 35 12.47 12.11 10.36
C VAL A 35 11.70 13.01 11.33
N ASP A 36 12.40 13.71 12.21
CA ASP A 36 11.82 14.70 13.13
C ASP A 36 11.70 16.04 12.40
N ARG A 37 10.52 16.28 11.81
CA ARG A 37 10.30 17.46 10.96
C ARG A 37 10.26 18.77 11.75
N ARG A 38 10.01 18.69 13.07
CA ARG A 38 9.95 19.88 13.93
C ARG A 38 11.36 20.32 14.33
N ARG A 39 12.26 19.37 14.54
CA ARG A 39 13.66 19.65 14.91
C ARG A 39 14.61 19.71 13.72
N GLY A 40 14.18 19.27 12.54
CA GLY A 40 15.06 19.16 11.36
C GLY A 40 16.14 18.08 11.55
N VAL A 41 15.83 17.00 12.28
CA VAL A 41 16.78 15.94 12.62
C VAL A 41 16.40 14.63 11.94
N VAL A 42 17.40 13.95 11.39
CA VAL A 42 17.27 12.60 10.81
C VAL A 42 18.08 11.62 11.65
N ARG A 43 17.50 10.45 11.96
CA ARG A 43 18.19 9.37 12.68
C ARG A 43 18.00 8.04 11.97
N CYS A 44 19.05 7.23 11.96
CA CYS A 44 18.99 5.85 11.50
C CYS A 44 19.00 4.94 12.72
N GLU A 45 17.93 4.17 12.91
CA GLU A 45 17.74 3.28 14.06
C GLU A 45 17.34 1.88 13.59
N GLU A 46 17.32 0.92 14.52
CA GLU A 46 16.73 -0.40 14.29
C GLU A 46 15.22 -0.35 14.56
N PHE A 47 14.41 -0.99 13.71
CA PHE A 47 12.96 -0.97 13.87
C PHE A 47 12.49 -1.60 15.19
N THR A 48 13.26 -2.55 15.74
CA THR A 48 12.98 -3.13 17.06
C THR A 48 12.94 -2.09 18.20
N GLY A 49 13.55 -0.92 18.01
CA GLY A 49 13.51 0.24 18.92
C GLY A 49 12.28 1.13 18.75
N PHE A 50 11.44 0.93 17.72
CA PHE A 50 10.26 1.76 17.43
C PHE A 50 9.34 2.02 18.63
N PRO A 51 9.02 1.04 19.51
CA PRO A 51 8.16 1.30 20.66
C PRO A 51 8.69 2.39 21.61
N SER A 52 10.01 2.68 21.61
CA SER A 52 10.61 3.73 22.42
C SER A 52 10.15 5.15 22.04
N TRP A 53 9.72 5.33 20.78
CA TRP A 53 9.19 6.58 20.26
C TRP A 53 7.73 6.85 20.64
N LEU A 54 7.07 5.86 21.25
CA LEU A 54 5.66 5.90 21.62
C LEU A 54 5.51 6.08 23.14
N GLY A 55 4.41 6.72 23.53
CA GLY A 55 4.05 7.00 24.91
C GLY A 55 2.57 6.71 25.22
N PRO A 56 2.19 6.79 26.50
CA PRO A 56 0.83 6.50 26.94
C PRO A 56 -0.19 7.40 26.25
N GLY A 57 -1.29 6.80 25.78
CA GLY A 57 -2.39 7.50 25.14
C GLY A 57 -2.21 7.79 23.65
N ASP A 58 -1.03 7.53 23.07
CA ASP A 58 -0.86 7.56 21.62
C ASP A 58 -1.84 6.59 20.94
N VAL A 59 -2.46 7.02 19.85
CA VAL A 59 -3.33 6.18 19.04
C VAL A 59 -2.59 5.76 17.78
N LEU A 60 -2.17 4.50 17.71
CA LEU A 60 -1.62 3.93 16.48
C LEU A 60 -2.73 3.25 15.66
N VAL A 61 -2.97 3.78 14.48
CA VAL A 61 -4.00 3.28 13.56
C VAL A 61 -3.33 2.41 12.49
N TYR A 62 -3.80 1.18 12.31
CA TYR A 62 -3.24 0.21 11.38
C TYR A 62 -4.28 -0.27 10.35
N ASN A 63 -3.82 -0.73 9.19
CA ASN A 63 -4.67 -1.34 8.18
C ASN A 63 -4.80 -2.85 8.44
N ASP A 64 -6.03 -3.33 8.66
CA ASP A 64 -6.35 -4.74 8.90
C ASP A 64 -6.77 -5.49 7.62
N SER A 65 -6.64 -4.85 6.45
CA SER A 65 -6.83 -5.52 5.17
C SER A 65 -5.75 -6.60 4.97
N ARG A 66 -6.22 -7.82 4.67
CA ARG A 66 -5.39 -9.01 4.45
C ARG A 66 -5.15 -9.18 2.96
N THR A 67 -3.89 -9.43 2.59
CA THR A 67 -3.48 -9.65 1.21
C THR A 67 -4.04 -10.96 0.68
N ILE A 68 -4.61 -10.91 -0.52
CA ILE A 68 -5.04 -12.10 -1.27
C ILE A 68 -4.00 -12.42 -2.36
N PRO A 69 -3.90 -13.68 -2.82
CA PRO A 69 -3.03 -14.03 -3.94
C PRO A 69 -3.65 -13.54 -5.26
N ALA A 70 -3.51 -12.25 -5.52
CA ALA A 70 -4.23 -11.52 -6.57
C ALA A 70 -3.67 -11.68 -8.00
N ALA A 71 -2.57 -12.41 -8.21
CA ALA A 71 -2.02 -12.68 -9.54
C ALA A 71 -2.56 -14.01 -10.09
N LEU A 72 -3.53 -13.95 -11.00
CA LEU A 72 -4.23 -15.13 -11.53
C LEU A 72 -3.64 -15.57 -12.88
N PRO A 73 -3.39 -16.87 -13.09
CA PRO A 73 -3.12 -17.42 -14.43
C PRO A 73 -4.34 -17.22 -15.34
N ALA A 74 -4.12 -16.79 -16.58
CA ALA A 74 -5.22 -16.52 -17.49
C ALA A 74 -4.86 -16.76 -18.96
N LEU A 75 -5.90 -16.89 -19.79
CA LEU A 75 -5.83 -16.60 -21.22
C LEU A 75 -6.56 -15.29 -21.47
N TRP A 76 -5.92 -14.39 -22.21
CA TRP A 76 -6.51 -13.13 -22.65
C TRP A 76 -6.59 -13.17 -24.18
N ASP A 77 -7.81 -13.30 -24.68
CA ASP A 77 -8.10 -13.52 -26.09
C ASP A 77 -7.36 -14.74 -26.66
N GLY A 78 -7.38 -15.84 -25.90
CA GLY A 78 -6.68 -17.08 -26.24
C GLY A 78 -5.16 -17.06 -26.01
N VAL A 79 -4.56 -15.90 -25.71
CA VAL A 79 -3.12 -15.77 -25.48
C VAL A 79 -2.78 -15.92 -23.98
N PRO A 80 -1.78 -16.74 -23.60
CA PRO A 80 -1.34 -16.84 -22.21
C PRO A 80 -0.97 -15.48 -21.59
N ALA A 81 -1.56 -15.21 -20.42
CA ALA A 81 -1.42 -13.95 -19.71
C ALA A 81 -1.48 -14.16 -18.19
N ARG A 82 -1.23 -13.09 -17.44
CA ARG A 82 -1.64 -12.99 -16.03
C ARG A 82 -2.61 -11.84 -15.84
N VAL A 83 -3.54 -12.03 -14.92
CA VAL A 83 -4.51 -11.02 -14.49
C VAL A 83 -4.20 -10.68 -13.04
N HIS A 84 -3.71 -9.47 -12.79
CA HIS A 84 -3.58 -8.96 -11.42
C HIS A 84 -4.88 -8.29 -11.01
N LEU A 85 -5.54 -8.79 -9.97
CA LEU A 85 -6.71 -8.14 -9.41
C LEU A 85 -6.32 -6.78 -8.82
N ALA A 86 -7.04 -5.72 -9.18
CA ALA A 86 -6.77 -4.37 -8.67
C ALA A 86 -7.91 -3.86 -7.78
N VAL A 87 -9.16 -3.92 -8.26
CA VAL A 87 -10.33 -3.44 -7.49
C VAL A 87 -11.54 -4.35 -7.70
N ARG A 88 -12.20 -4.82 -6.63
CA ARG A 88 -13.47 -5.56 -6.69
C ARG A 88 -14.62 -4.58 -6.80
N LEU A 89 -15.24 -4.43 -7.97
CA LEU A 89 -16.38 -3.51 -8.15
C LEU A 89 -17.71 -4.17 -7.75
N SER A 90 -17.84 -5.46 -8.03
CA SER A 90 -18.94 -6.33 -7.58
C SER A 90 -18.47 -7.79 -7.58
N SER A 91 -19.37 -8.74 -7.32
CA SER A 91 -19.04 -10.16 -7.39
C SER A 91 -18.75 -10.70 -8.78
N ARG A 92 -19.03 -9.91 -9.82
CA ARG A 92 -18.83 -10.30 -11.22
C ARG A 92 -18.08 -9.27 -12.04
N ARG A 93 -17.60 -8.19 -11.42
CA ARG A 93 -16.91 -7.09 -12.10
C ARG A 93 -15.72 -6.64 -11.29
N ALA A 94 -14.57 -6.51 -11.96
CA ALA A 94 -13.34 -6.05 -11.35
C ALA A 94 -12.59 -5.10 -12.27
N ILE A 95 -11.78 -4.22 -11.65
CA ILE A 95 -10.64 -3.59 -12.32
C ILE A 95 -9.47 -4.55 -12.15
N VAL A 96 -8.77 -4.84 -13.23
CA VAL A 96 -7.60 -5.73 -13.26
C VAL A 96 -6.48 -5.11 -14.07
N GLU A 97 -5.24 -5.47 -13.78
CA GLU A 97 -4.10 -5.21 -14.67
C GLU A 97 -3.84 -6.44 -15.54
N LYS A 98 -3.76 -6.25 -16.86
CA LYS A 98 -3.31 -7.27 -17.79
C LYS A 98 -1.77 -7.32 -17.77
N ARG A 99 -1.21 -8.52 -17.66
CA ARG A 99 0.23 -8.79 -17.65
C ARG A 99 0.57 -9.90 -18.62
N ARG A 100 1.83 -9.93 -19.06
CA ARG A 100 2.39 -11.05 -19.80
C ARG A 100 2.38 -12.31 -18.91
N ALA A 101 2.46 -13.49 -19.51
CA ALA A 101 2.43 -14.76 -18.78
C ALA A 101 3.54 -14.88 -17.70
N ASP A 102 4.69 -14.25 -17.95
CA ASP A 102 5.82 -14.15 -17.00
C ASP A 102 5.58 -13.17 -15.83
N GLY A 103 4.43 -12.48 -15.82
CA GLY A 103 4.08 -11.45 -14.84
C GLY A 103 4.64 -10.06 -15.16
N GLY A 104 5.37 -9.90 -16.26
CA GLY A 104 5.91 -8.62 -16.73
C GLY A 104 4.83 -7.68 -17.28
N PRO A 105 5.12 -6.37 -17.41
CA PRO A 105 4.18 -5.41 -17.98
C PRO A 105 3.77 -5.80 -19.39
N ASP A 106 2.48 -5.67 -19.71
CA ASP A 106 1.94 -5.84 -21.06
C ASP A 106 1.37 -4.51 -21.57
N PRO A 107 2.01 -3.84 -22.55
CA PRO A 107 1.50 -2.60 -23.12
C PRO A 107 0.39 -2.82 -24.15
N ALA A 108 0.10 -4.06 -24.55
CA ALA A 108 -0.84 -4.35 -25.63
C ALA A 108 -2.25 -3.89 -25.27
N LEU A 109 -2.88 -3.20 -26.22
CA LEU A 109 -4.29 -2.86 -26.14
C LEU A 109 -5.14 -4.13 -26.26
N SER A 110 -6.40 -4.01 -25.85
CA SER A 110 -7.36 -5.10 -25.90
C SER A 110 -8.68 -4.55 -26.40
N ASP A 111 -9.30 -5.31 -27.28
CA ASP A 111 -10.59 -4.94 -27.83
C ASP A 111 -11.70 -5.11 -26.80
N ARG A 112 -12.77 -4.35 -27.00
CA ARG A 112 -13.99 -4.54 -26.23
C ARG A 112 -14.54 -5.94 -26.52
N ASN A 113 -14.97 -6.65 -25.49
CA ASN A 113 -15.40 -8.04 -25.52
C ASN A 113 -14.30 -9.08 -25.79
N ALA A 114 -13.01 -8.71 -25.81
CA ALA A 114 -11.93 -9.70 -25.79
C ALA A 114 -12.15 -10.70 -24.65
N SER A 115 -11.95 -11.98 -24.93
CA SER A 115 -12.24 -13.05 -23.97
C SER A 115 -11.21 -13.07 -22.84
N VAL A 116 -11.65 -13.37 -21.61
CA VAL A 116 -10.77 -13.53 -20.45
C VAL A 116 -11.12 -14.85 -19.78
N ALA A 117 -10.20 -15.79 -19.77
CA ALA A 117 -10.35 -17.08 -19.09
C ALA A 117 -9.37 -17.15 -17.92
N ILE A 118 -9.86 -17.36 -16.69
CA ILE A 118 -9.01 -17.61 -15.53
C ILE A 118 -8.78 -19.11 -15.41
N LEU A 119 -7.53 -19.51 -15.19
CA LEU A 119 -7.11 -20.91 -15.17
C LEU A 119 -6.72 -21.37 -13.76
N SER A 120 -6.85 -22.67 -13.51
CA SER A 120 -6.23 -23.36 -12.39
C SER A 120 -4.71 -23.45 -12.61
N ARG A 121 -3.96 -23.85 -11.58
CA ARG A 121 -2.52 -24.13 -11.74
C ARG A 121 -2.22 -25.30 -12.67
N LEU A 122 -3.21 -26.15 -12.94
CA LEU A 122 -3.12 -27.28 -13.87
C LEU A 122 -3.65 -26.95 -15.26
N GLY A 123 -4.15 -25.73 -15.47
CA GLY A 123 -4.68 -25.26 -16.75
C GLY A 123 -6.18 -25.44 -16.94
N ASP A 124 -6.91 -25.93 -15.94
CA ASP A 124 -8.37 -26.06 -16.02
C ASP A 124 -9.05 -24.70 -16.04
N LEU A 125 -10.16 -24.58 -16.76
CA LEU A 125 -10.94 -23.36 -16.79
C LEU A 125 -11.69 -23.15 -15.47
N MET A 126 -11.42 -22.02 -14.81
CA MET A 126 -11.97 -21.70 -13.48
C MET A 126 -13.02 -20.59 -13.52
N ALA A 127 -12.89 -19.64 -14.45
CA ALA A 127 -13.88 -18.59 -14.72
C ALA A 127 -13.75 -18.08 -16.15
N LEU A 128 -14.87 -17.61 -16.72
CA LEU A 128 -14.92 -16.94 -18.01
C LEU A 128 -15.42 -15.52 -17.86
N GLY A 129 -14.88 -14.65 -18.69
CA GLY A 129 -15.20 -13.24 -18.68
C GLY A 129 -14.87 -12.56 -20.00
N ARG A 130 -15.06 -11.25 -19.99
CA ARG A 130 -14.81 -10.38 -21.14
C ARG A 130 -14.38 -9.00 -20.71
N VAL A 131 -13.61 -8.36 -21.58
CA VAL A 131 -13.24 -6.96 -21.43
C VAL A 131 -14.45 -6.07 -21.65
N VAL A 132 -14.77 -5.24 -20.66
CA VAL A 132 -15.84 -4.23 -20.75
C VAL A 132 -15.31 -2.96 -21.40
N ARG A 133 -14.20 -2.45 -20.86
CA ARG A 133 -13.50 -1.25 -21.33
C ARG A 133 -12.14 -1.11 -20.66
N ARG A 134 -11.30 -0.25 -21.22
CA ARG A 134 -10.11 0.24 -20.52
C ARG A 134 -10.52 1.11 -19.32
N PHE A 135 -9.81 0.97 -18.20
CA PHE A 135 -10.07 1.78 -17.01
C PHE A 135 -9.60 3.23 -17.21
N HIS A 136 -8.37 3.40 -17.71
CA HIS A 136 -7.79 4.70 -18.06
C HIS A 136 -6.96 4.62 -19.36
N PRO A 137 -7.01 5.63 -20.26
CA PRO A 137 -6.31 5.61 -21.56
C PRO A 137 -4.80 5.45 -21.50
N GLU A 138 -4.15 5.83 -20.40
CA GLU A 138 -2.70 5.70 -20.22
C GLU A 138 -2.32 4.50 -19.32
N SER A 139 -3.31 3.67 -18.93
CA SER A 139 -3.09 2.54 -18.00
C SER A 139 -3.08 1.19 -18.69
N ARG A 140 -2.49 0.18 -18.03
CA ARG A 140 -2.68 -1.26 -18.35
C ARG A 140 -3.88 -1.86 -17.61
N LEU A 141 -4.77 -1.01 -17.10
CA LEU A 141 -5.91 -1.40 -16.28
C LEU A 141 -7.17 -1.53 -17.14
N TRP A 142 -7.91 -2.59 -16.88
CA TRP A 142 -9.11 -2.96 -17.61
C TRP A 142 -10.25 -3.22 -16.64
N VAL A 143 -11.46 -2.83 -17.04
CA VAL A 143 -12.68 -3.31 -16.39
C VAL A 143 -13.12 -4.57 -17.11
N ILE A 144 -13.29 -5.66 -16.36
CA ILE A 144 -13.76 -6.94 -16.89
C ILE A 144 -15.03 -7.37 -16.17
N ASP A 145 -15.89 -8.09 -16.91
CA ASP A 145 -17.00 -8.85 -16.35
C ASP A 145 -16.66 -10.34 -16.39
N THR A 146 -17.09 -11.09 -15.39
CA THR A 146 -16.82 -12.52 -15.22
C THR A 146 -18.04 -13.25 -14.69
N ASP A 147 -18.14 -14.55 -14.95
CA ASP A 147 -19.23 -15.42 -14.49
C ASP A 147 -19.12 -15.80 -13.00
N ARG A 148 -17.92 -15.67 -12.43
CA ARG A 148 -17.59 -15.96 -11.01
C ARG A 148 -16.88 -14.79 -10.33
N ASP A 149 -16.83 -14.85 -9.01
CA ASP A 149 -16.08 -13.87 -8.22
C ASP A 149 -14.59 -14.20 -8.18
N LEU A 150 -13.80 -13.39 -8.88
CA LEU A 150 -12.35 -13.59 -8.94
C LEU A 150 -11.66 -13.44 -7.57
N TYR A 151 -12.22 -12.68 -6.64
CA TYR A 151 -11.63 -12.51 -5.31
C TYR A 151 -11.86 -13.76 -4.43
N GLU A 152 -12.94 -14.50 -4.68
CA GLU A 152 -13.20 -15.79 -4.03
C GLU A 152 -12.40 -16.93 -4.68
N LEU A 153 -12.12 -16.83 -5.98
CA LEU A 153 -11.27 -17.79 -6.69
C LEU A 153 -9.78 -17.59 -6.40
N ALA A 154 -9.35 -16.35 -6.14
CA ALA A 154 -7.94 -16.02 -5.96
C ALA A 154 -7.21 -16.97 -4.97
N PRO A 155 -7.73 -17.25 -3.76
CA PRO A 155 -7.10 -18.19 -2.83
C PRO A 155 -6.83 -19.60 -3.38
N LEU A 156 -7.58 -20.05 -4.38
CA LEU A 156 -7.48 -21.39 -4.95
C LEU A 156 -6.42 -21.48 -6.06
N VAL A 157 -6.27 -20.42 -6.85
CA VAL A 157 -5.51 -20.48 -8.12
C VAL A 157 -4.40 -19.44 -8.22
N GLY A 158 -4.48 -18.37 -7.44
CA GLY A 158 -3.61 -17.22 -7.57
C GLY A 158 -2.28 -17.37 -6.86
N ASP A 159 -1.41 -16.42 -7.17
CA ASP A 159 -0.14 -16.16 -6.47
C ASP A 159 -0.14 -14.72 -5.93
N PRO A 160 0.74 -14.39 -4.97
CA PRO A 160 0.98 -12.99 -4.59
C PRO A 160 1.44 -12.17 -5.79
N ILE A 161 1.01 -10.91 -5.86
CA ILE A 161 1.59 -9.95 -6.80
C ILE A 161 3.04 -9.69 -6.38
N ARG A 162 3.96 -9.71 -7.35
CA ARG A 162 5.37 -9.36 -7.17
C ARG A 162 5.87 -8.52 -8.33
N TYR A 163 6.94 -7.77 -8.07
CA TYR A 163 7.59 -6.91 -9.04
C TYR A 163 8.98 -7.40 -9.41
N GLY A 164 9.57 -6.78 -10.44
CA GLY A 164 10.81 -7.24 -11.07
C GLY A 164 12.03 -7.25 -10.15
N TYR A 165 12.01 -6.47 -9.07
CA TYR A 165 13.06 -6.42 -8.07
C TYR A 165 13.06 -7.58 -7.08
N VAL A 166 11.96 -8.34 -6.99
CA VAL A 166 11.88 -9.52 -6.11
C VAL A 166 12.59 -10.69 -6.79
N ASP A 167 13.65 -11.20 -6.15
CA ASP A 167 14.60 -12.15 -6.73
C ASP A 167 13.97 -13.48 -7.19
N ARG A 168 12.95 -13.94 -6.47
CA ARG A 168 12.18 -15.15 -6.78
C ARG A 168 10.75 -15.05 -6.25
N PRO A 169 9.83 -15.93 -6.70
CA PRO A 169 8.51 -16.03 -6.09
C PRO A 169 8.60 -16.42 -4.61
N TYR A 170 7.92 -15.67 -3.74
CA TYR A 170 7.74 -16.04 -2.34
C TYR A 170 6.30 -16.49 -2.07
N PRO A 171 6.10 -17.49 -1.18
CA PRO A 171 4.76 -17.86 -0.73
C PRO A 171 3.98 -16.68 -0.12
N LEU A 172 2.64 -16.77 -0.16
CA LEU A 172 1.73 -15.72 0.32
C LEU A 172 2.00 -15.26 1.77
N TYR A 173 2.47 -16.14 2.65
CA TYR A 173 2.72 -15.78 4.05
C TYR A 173 3.83 -14.71 4.23
N TYR A 174 4.74 -14.54 3.26
CA TYR A 174 5.73 -13.46 3.28
C TYR A 174 5.12 -12.07 3.00
N TYR A 175 3.94 -12.06 2.37
CA TYR A 175 3.15 -10.88 2.02
C TYR A 175 2.00 -10.65 3.02
N GLN A 176 2.08 -11.24 4.22
CA GLN A 176 1.10 -11.03 5.29
C GLN A 176 1.68 -10.19 6.43
N THR A 177 0.90 -9.21 6.88
CA THR A 177 1.15 -8.49 8.14
C THR A 177 0.47 -9.24 9.28
N ILE A 178 0.95 -9.05 10.51
CA ILE A 178 0.28 -9.61 11.71
C ILE A 178 -1.09 -8.97 11.98
N PHE A 179 -1.40 -7.87 11.28
CA PHE A 179 -2.65 -7.12 11.42
C PHE A 179 -3.74 -7.60 10.46
N GLY A 180 -3.39 -8.38 9.42
CA GLY A 180 -4.30 -8.77 8.34
C GLY A 180 -5.44 -9.67 8.82
N ARG A 181 -6.67 -9.16 8.79
CA ARG A 181 -7.91 -9.87 9.18
C ARG A 181 -8.95 -9.94 8.07
N VAL A 182 -9.13 -8.85 7.32
CA VAL A 182 -10.21 -8.74 6.31
C VAL A 182 -9.64 -8.94 4.91
N PRO A 183 -9.87 -10.09 4.23
CA PRO A 183 -9.31 -10.34 2.91
C PRO A 183 -9.85 -9.34 1.87
N GLY A 184 -8.96 -8.80 1.04
CA GLY A 184 -9.37 -7.97 -0.10
C GLY A 184 -8.26 -7.12 -0.72
N SER A 185 -7.13 -6.98 -0.04
CA SER A 185 -5.96 -6.27 -0.56
C SER A 185 -5.27 -7.06 -1.67
N ALA A 186 -5.08 -6.43 -2.84
CA ALA A 186 -4.29 -7.01 -3.92
C ALA A 186 -2.80 -7.06 -3.57
N GLU A 187 -2.32 -6.00 -2.93
CA GLU A 187 -0.94 -5.88 -2.44
C GLU A 187 -0.88 -5.74 -0.92
N MET A 188 0.25 -6.01 -0.31
CA MET A 188 0.39 -5.88 1.14
C MET A 188 0.38 -4.42 1.60
N PRO A 189 -0.37 -4.07 2.67
CA PRO A 189 -0.13 -2.86 3.45
C PRO A 189 1.24 -2.91 4.15
N SER A 190 2.31 -2.76 3.36
CA SER A 190 3.67 -3.21 3.66
C SER A 190 4.31 -2.54 4.88
N ALA A 191 3.91 -1.32 5.22
CA ALA A 191 4.41 -0.65 6.43
C ALA A 191 4.15 -1.46 7.72
N GLY A 192 3.08 -2.26 7.76
CA GLY A 192 2.78 -3.12 8.90
C GLY A 192 3.54 -4.45 8.92
N ARG A 193 4.33 -4.76 7.90
CA ARG A 193 5.02 -6.04 7.76
C ARG A 193 6.07 -6.29 8.85
N PRO A 194 6.93 -5.34 9.22
CA PRO A 194 8.01 -5.61 10.18
C PRO A 194 7.52 -5.86 11.62
N PHE A 195 6.26 -5.56 11.93
CA PHE A 195 5.70 -5.76 13.25
C PHE A 195 5.61 -7.25 13.61
N THR A 196 5.99 -7.56 14.85
CA THR A 196 5.82 -8.87 15.47
C THR A 196 4.92 -8.74 16.70
N TYR A 197 4.44 -9.87 17.22
CA TYR A 197 3.63 -9.87 18.44
C TYR A 197 4.40 -9.29 19.64
N GLU A 198 5.71 -9.49 19.72
CA GLU A 198 6.57 -8.94 20.79
C GLU A 198 6.72 -7.42 20.68
N ILE A 199 6.75 -6.86 19.47
CA ILE A 199 6.76 -5.40 19.27
C ILE A 199 5.41 -4.82 19.67
N VAL A 200 4.32 -5.46 19.24
CA VAL A 200 2.95 -5.03 19.58
C VAL A 200 2.71 -5.08 21.10
N ALA A 201 3.15 -6.15 21.77
CA ALA A 201 3.05 -6.27 23.23
C ALA A 201 3.75 -5.11 23.94
N ARG A 202 5.00 -4.79 23.55
CA ARG A 202 5.76 -3.65 24.09
C ARG A 202 5.09 -2.30 23.88
N MET A 203 4.35 -2.12 22.79
CA MET A 203 3.56 -0.90 22.56
C MET A 203 2.36 -0.83 23.51
N VAL A 204 1.64 -1.94 23.69
CA VAL A 204 0.49 -2.02 24.61
C VAL A 204 0.93 -1.79 26.05
N GLU A 205 2.05 -2.37 26.49
CA GLU A 205 2.66 -2.13 27.81
C GLU A 205 3.00 -0.66 28.06
N ARG A 206 3.34 0.08 26.99
CA ARG A 206 3.58 1.54 27.03
C ARG A 206 2.29 2.37 27.02
N GLY A 207 1.11 1.75 27.01
CA GLY A 207 -0.17 2.43 26.99
C GLY A 207 -0.58 2.95 25.61
N VAL A 208 -0.02 2.41 24.53
CA VAL A 208 -0.42 2.74 23.15
C VAL A 208 -1.77 2.09 22.82
N ILE A 209 -2.68 2.87 22.25
CA ILE A 209 -4.00 2.41 21.81
C ILE A 209 -3.91 1.98 20.35
N LEU A 210 -4.17 0.70 20.08
CA LEU A 210 -4.15 0.14 18.74
C LEU A 210 -5.55 0.15 18.11
N CYS A 211 -5.70 0.79 16.96
CA CYS A 211 -6.99 0.93 16.26
C CYS A 211 -6.92 0.44 14.81
N PRO A 212 -7.79 -0.49 14.36
CA PRO A 212 -7.82 -0.88 12.97
C PRO A 212 -8.64 0.09 12.10
N ILE A 213 -8.25 0.18 10.84
CA ILE A 213 -9.16 0.46 9.73
C ILE A 213 -9.01 -0.66 8.71
N THR A 214 -9.99 -0.81 7.82
CA THR A 214 -9.82 -1.64 6.61
C THR A 214 -9.66 -0.71 5.42
N LEU A 215 -8.59 -0.88 4.64
CA LEU A 215 -8.49 -0.32 3.29
C LEU A 215 -7.89 -1.36 2.35
N HIS A 216 -8.67 -1.77 1.35
CA HIS A 216 -8.22 -2.73 0.34
C HIS A 216 -7.33 -2.03 -0.68
N THR A 217 -6.03 -2.30 -0.57
CA THR A 217 -5.00 -1.80 -1.47
C THR A 217 -5.15 -2.38 -2.87
N SER A 218 -4.87 -1.55 -3.85
CA SER A 218 -4.83 -1.94 -5.26
C SER A 218 -3.41 -2.27 -5.73
N VAL A 219 -3.22 -2.38 -7.05
CA VAL A 219 -1.90 -2.54 -7.67
C VAL A 219 -1.13 -1.22 -7.71
N SER A 220 0.17 -1.29 -7.39
CA SER A 220 1.08 -0.13 -7.42
C SER A 220 1.79 0.04 -8.77
N SER A 221 1.76 -0.98 -9.64
CA SER A 221 2.34 -0.97 -11.00
C SER A 221 1.84 0.14 -11.93
N HIS A 222 0.69 0.73 -11.56
CA HIS A 222 0.07 1.83 -12.28
C HIS A 222 0.65 3.19 -11.90
N GLU A 223 1.44 3.28 -10.82
CA GLU A 223 2.01 4.53 -10.35
C GLU A 223 3.03 5.11 -11.35
N VAL A 224 2.49 5.97 -12.23
CA VAL A 224 3.04 7.24 -12.71
C VAL A 224 4.52 7.26 -13.12
N THR A 225 4.78 7.15 -14.42
CA THR A 225 6.08 7.53 -15.03
C THR A 225 6.11 8.98 -15.52
N GLN A 226 4.98 9.70 -15.53
CA GLN A 226 4.85 11.04 -16.15
C GLN A 226 3.99 12.06 -15.34
N GLY A 227 3.90 11.92 -14.02
CA GLY A 227 3.24 12.86 -13.11
C GLY A 227 1.79 12.51 -12.69
N LEU A 228 1.47 12.70 -11.41
CA LEU A 228 0.19 12.34 -10.78
C LEU A 228 -1.04 13.02 -11.40
N ALA A 229 -0.88 14.20 -11.99
CA ALA A 229 -1.97 14.93 -12.64
C ALA A 229 -2.54 14.20 -13.87
N ARG A 230 -1.77 13.30 -14.48
CA ARG A 230 -2.12 12.58 -15.70
C ARG A 230 -2.73 11.20 -15.45
N TYR A 231 -2.66 10.69 -14.22
CA TYR A 231 -3.05 9.32 -13.87
C TYR A 231 -4.12 9.33 -12.77
N PRO A 232 -5.24 8.61 -12.93
CA PRO A 232 -6.27 8.53 -11.92
C PRO A 232 -5.79 7.67 -10.75
N VAL A 233 -5.96 8.18 -9.54
CA VAL A 233 -5.83 7.36 -8.33
C VAL A 233 -6.88 6.24 -8.39
N LEU A 234 -6.43 5.00 -8.32
CA LEU A 234 -7.29 3.83 -8.25
C LEU A 234 -8.23 3.94 -7.04
N PRO A 235 -9.55 3.67 -7.21
CA PRO A 235 -10.47 3.68 -6.10
C PRO A 235 -10.14 2.53 -5.14
N GLU A 236 -10.00 2.86 -3.87
CA GLU A 236 -9.80 1.86 -2.81
C GLU A 236 -11.00 1.85 -1.88
N TYR A 237 -11.48 0.66 -1.53
CA TYR A 237 -12.54 0.53 -0.55
C TYR A 237 -11.95 0.75 0.84
N TYR A 238 -12.56 1.60 1.64
CA TYR A 238 -12.18 1.81 3.03
C TYR A 238 -13.36 1.63 3.98
N HIS A 239 -13.07 1.27 5.22
CA HIS A 239 -14.00 1.20 6.33
C HIS A 239 -13.28 1.52 7.66
N ILE A 240 -13.83 2.49 8.40
CA ILE A 240 -13.36 2.89 9.73
C ILE A 240 -14.40 2.42 10.77
N PRO A 241 -14.06 1.44 11.62
CA PRO A 241 -14.92 0.99 12.70
C PRO A 241 -15.30 2.13 13.65
N ARG A 242 -16.51 2.06 14.25
CA ARG A 242 -16.98 3.08 15.22
C ARG A 242 -16.02 3.24 16.41
N ARG A 243 -15.42 2.15 16.89
CA ARG A 243 -14.43 2.17 17.97
C ARG A 243 -13.19 3.01 17.61
N THR A 244 -12.73 2.90 16.37
CA THR A 244 -11.57 3.63 15.86
C THR A 244 -11.89 5.11 15.77
N VAL A 245 -13.08 5.47 15.27
CA VAL A 245 -13.55 6.86 15.27
C VAL A 245 -13.57 7.43 16.67
N ARG A 246 -14.13 6.72 17.66
CA ARG A 246 -14.18 7.20 19.05
C ARG A 246 -12.78 7.50 19.61
N HIS A 247 -11.85 6.55 19.51
CA HIS A 247 -10.49 6.76 20.04
C HIS A 247 -9.74 7.89 19.32
N ILE A 248 -9.93 8.03 18.01
CA ILE A 248 -9.37 9.15 17.25
C ILE A 248 -9.99 10.48 17.71
N THR A 249 -11.31 10.55 17.86
CA THR A 249 -11.99 11.77 18.31
C THR A 249 -11.54 12.19 19.71
N GLU A 250 -11.48 11.25 20.66
CA GLU A 250 -10.95 11.47 22.01
C GLU A 250 -9.49 11.97 21.95
N ALA A 251 -8.63 11.30 21.19
CA ALA A 251 -7.23 11.70 21.05
C ALA A 251 -7.07 13.11 20.46
N ARG A 252 -7.93 13.51 19.50
CA ARG A 252 -7.92 14.88 18.96
C ARG A 252 -8.35 15.91 19.99
N GLN A 253 -9.37 15.61 20.80
CA GLN A 253 -9.83 16.51 21.87
C GLN A 253 -8.74 16.72 22.93
N ASP A 254 -7.99 15.66 23.24
CA ASP A 254 -6.92 15.67 24.25
C ASP A 254 -5.57 16.16 23.71
N GLY A 255 -5.45 16.47 22.42
CA GLY A 255 -4.17 16.83 21.78
C GLY A 255 -3.14 15.69 21.72
N ARG A 256 -3.58 14.43 21.80
CA ARG A 256 -2.72 13.22 21.73
C ARG A 256 -2.30 12.93 20.30
N ARG A 257 -1.20 12.18 20.13
CA ARG A 257 -0.71 11.80 18.80
C ARG A 257 -1.60 10.73 18.17
N ILE A 258 -1.84 10.89 16.88
CA ILE A 258 -2.51 9.91 16.03
C ILE A 258 -1.50 9.48 14.97
N ILE A 259 -0.97 8.27 15.17
CA ILE A 259 0.09 7.71 14.33
C ILE A 259 -0.55 6.77 13.32
N ALA A 260 -0.43 7.08 12.03
CA ALA A 260 -0.84 6.19 10.96
C ALA A 260 0.27 5.17 10.65
N LEU A 261 -0.09 3.89 10.61
CA LEU A 261 0.78 2.82 10.11
C LEU A 261 0.47 2.55 8.63
N GLY A 262 1.17 3.27 7.77
CA GLY A 262 1.08 3.21 6.33
C GLY A 262 0.30 4.37 5.72
N THR A 263 0.69 4.75 4.52
CA THR A 263 0.02 5.74 3.65
C THR A 263 -1.45 5.42 3.39
N THR A 264 -1.80 4.13 3.32
CA THR A 264 -3.19 3.67 3.18
C THR A 264 -4.05 4.08 4.36
N VAL A 265 -3.51 4.02 5.59
CA VAL A 265 -4.20 4.50 6.78
C VAL A 265 -4.47 6.00 6.70
N VAL A 266 -3.46 6.78 6.29
CA VAL A 266 -3.61 8.22 6.05
C VAL A 266 -4.74 8.47 5.04
N ARG A 267 -4.70 7.81 3.87
CA ARG A 267 -5.74 7.97 2.85
C ARG A 267 -7.14 7.68 3.38
N GLY A 268 -7.32 6.58 4.13
CA GLY A 268 -8.61 6.23 4.74
C GLY A 268 -9.11 7.29 5.74
N LEU A 269 -8.25 7.71 6.67
CA LEU A 269 -8.61 8.68 7.71
C LEU A 269 -8.87 10.07 7.14
N GLU A 270 -8.04 10.53 6.20
CA GLU A 270 -8.18 11.86 5.61
C GLU A 270 -9.36 11.93 4.63
N THR A 271 -9.74 10.82 4.00
CA THR A 271 -11.03 10.74 3.27
C THR A 271 -12.22 10.93 4.20
N TRP A 272 -12.17 10.31 5.38
CA TRP A 272 -13.22 10.48 6.38
C TRP A 272 -13.29 11.91 6.88
N ALA A 273 -12.14 12.54 7.17
CA ALA A 273 -12.06 13.95 7.56
C ALA A 273 -12.63 14.87 6.48
N ALA A 274 -12.20 14.70 5.23
CA ALA A 274 -12.68 15.48 4.08
C ALA A 274 -14.19 15.32 3.81
N SER A 275 -14.81 14.25 4.31
CA SER A 275 -16.27 14.05 4.26
C SER A 275 -17.04 14.77 5.37
N GLY A 276 -16.39 15.66 6.13
CA GLY A 276 -16.97 16.27 7.32
C GLY A 276 -17.17 15.26 8.46
N PHE A 277 -16.30 14.23 8.53
CA PHE A 277 -16.35 13.16 9.54
C PHE A 277 -17.61 12.28 9.51
N GLY A 278 -18.46 12.36 8.47
CA GLY A 278 -19.68 11.57 8.35
C GLY A 278 -19.49 10.19 7.70
N ARG A 279 -18.69 10.11 6.62
CA ARG A 279 -18.60 8.91 5.78
C ARG A 279 -17.46 7.99 6.23
N ARG A 280 -17.79 6.99 7.05
CA ARG A 280 -16.83 6.00 7.58
C ARG A 280 -16.52 4.83 6.67
N ARG A 281 -17.25 4.66 5.56
CA ARG A 281 -16.99 3.59 4.58
C ARG A 281 -17.33 4.03 3.17
N GLY A 282 -16.69 3.42 2.19
CA GLY A 282 -16.96 3.65 0.78
C GLY A 282 -15.69 3.60 -0.06
N TRP A 283 -15.73 4.24 -1.22
CA TRP A 283 -14.59 4.34 -2.12
C TRP A 283 -13.83 5.64 -1.86
N THR A 284 -12.50 5.55 -1.80
CA THR A 284 -11.62 6.71 -1.76
C THR A 284 -10.74 6.80 -2.99
N ARG A 285 -10.58 8.03 -3.48
CA ARG A 285 -9.52 8.46 -4.41
C ARG A 285 -8.80 9.69 -3.86
N TYR A 286 -8.91 9.92 -2.55
CA TYR A 286 -8.40 11.12 -1.92
C TYR A 286 -6.87 11.12 -2.01
N LEU A 287 -6.33 12.16 -2.64
CA LEU A 287 -4.90 12.38 -2.79
C LEU A 287 -4.49 13.37 -1.72
N ILE A 288 -3.53 13.01 -0.87
CA ILE A 288 -2.96 13.91 0.13
C ILE A 288 -1.73 14.55 -0.48
N THR A 289 -1.67 15.88 -0.44
CA THR A 289 -0.58 16.71 -0.98
C THR A 289 -0.33 17.90 -0.07
N PRO A 290 0.74 18.67 -0.25
CA PRO A 290 0.96 19.90 0.51
C PRO A 290 -0.18 20.93 0.42
N ASN A 291 -0.98 20.92 -0.66
CA ASN A 291 -2.14 21.81 -0.80
C ASN A 291 -3.36 21.36 0.02
N ASN A 292 -3.37 20.13 0.50
CA ASN A 292 -4.42 19.55 1.34
C ASN A 292 -3.79 18.62 2.38
N PRO A 293 -3.11 19.19 3.39
CA PRO A 293 -2.39 18.42 4.37
C PRO A 293 -3.33 17.60 5.27
N PRO A 294 -2.80 16.57 5.95
CA PRO A 294 -3.57 15.75 6.90
C PRO A 294 -4.25 16.59 7.99
N LEU A 295 -5.52 16.28 8.28
CA LEU A 295 -6.34 16.89 9.32
C LEU A 295 -6.43 16.04 10.60
N VAL A 296 -6.19 14.73 10.47
CA VAL A 296 -6.33 13.74 11.55
C VAL A 296 -4.99 13.19 11.96
N VAL A 297 -4.17 12.77 11.00
CA VAL A 297 -2.90 12.08 11.27
C VAL A 297 -1.81 13.07 11.66
N THR A 298 -1.19 12.86 12.82
CA THR A 298 -0.09 13.71 13.30
C THR A 298 1.28 13.12 12.95
N ASN A 299 1.39 11.80 12.86
CA ASN A 299 2.65 11.08 12.66
C ASN A 299 2.44 9.90 11.71
N LEU A 300 3.48 9.50 10.97
CA LEU A 300 3.37 8.46 9.95
C LEU A 300 4.52 7.46 10.05
N VAL A 301 4.20 6.18 10.18
CA VAL A 301 5.12 5.06 9.93
C VAL A 301 4.84 4.53 8.52
N THR A 302 5.84 4.46 7.66
CA THR A 302 5.65 4.10 6.25
C THR A 302 6.91 3.46 5.67
N GLY A 303 6.82 2.78 4.52
CA GLY A 303 8.02 2.36 3.78
C GLY A 303 8.76 3.55 3.19
N LEU A 304 9.94 3.32 2.60
CA LEU A 304 10.56 4.32 1.73
C LEU A 304 9.96 4.22 0.32
N HIS A 305 9.57 5.35 -0.24
CA HIS A 305 8.82 5.42 -1.50
C HIS A 305 9.67 5.96 -2.64
N ASP A 306 9.44 5.43 -3.84
CA ASP A 306 10.16 5.82 -5.04
C ASP A 306 9.61 7.11 -5.65
N ASN A 307 10.38 7.64 -6.59
CA ASN A 307 10.06 8.76 -7.45
C ASN A 307 8.68 8.60 -8.09
N PHE A 308 8.00 9.73 -8.28
CA PHE A 308 6.73 9.87 -8.97
C PHE A 308 5.55 9.08 -8.37
N SER A 309 5.71 8.49 -7.18
CA SER A 309 4.63 7.77 -6.50
C SER A 309 3.62 8.70 -5.80
N SER A 310 2.36 8.26 -5.72
CA SER A 310 1.34 8.96 -4.91
C SER A 310 1.70 8.96 -3.42
N HIS A 311 2.45 7.95 -3.02
CA HIS A 311 3.01 7.78 -1.69
C HIS A 311 4.03 8.86 -1.34
N LEU A 312 5.02 9.12 -2.20
CA LEU A 312 5.99 10.21 -2.00
C LEU A 312 5.27 11.56 -1.92
N ALA A 313 4.24 11.75 -2.75
CA ALA A 313 3.46 12.98 -2.72
C ALA A 313 2.74 13.22 -1.38
N LEU A 314 2.21 12.15 -0.80
CA LEU A 314 1.62 12.15 0.54
C LEU A 314 2.66 12.51 1.59
N LEU A 315 3.88 11.98 1.51
CA LEU A 315 4.93 12.29 2.48
C LEU A 315 5.31 13.78 2.47
N TYR A 316 5.29 14.45 1.32
CA TYR A 316 5.52 15.89 1.25
C TYR A 316 4.44 16.73 1.94
N ALA A 317 3.25 16.18 2.18
CA ALA A 317 2.23 16.83 2.99
C ALA A 317 2.55 16.79 4.50
N PHE A 318 3.47 15.91 4.91
CA PHE A 318 4.00 15.85 6.28
C PHE A 318 5.33 16.57 6.41
N VAL A 319 6.22 16.48 5.42
CA VAL A 319 7.61 16.94 5.52
C VAL A 319 7.96 17.82 4.33
N ASP A 320 8.68 18.92 4.59
CA ASP A 320 9.20 19.77 3.53
C ASP A 320 10.01 18.95 2.48
N PRO A 321 9.76 19.12 1.16
CA PRO A 321 10.38 18.27 0.14
C PRO A 321 11.92 18.31 0.12
N PRO A 322 12.60 19.47 0.18
CA PRO A 322 14.05 19.53 0.40
C PRO A 322 14.53 18.67 1.59
N PHE A 323 13.88 18.80 2.75
CA PHE A 323 14.30 18.06 3.95
C PHE A 323 14.08 16.53 3.80
N LEU A 324 12.96 16.10 3.21
CA LEU A 324 12.71 14.68 2.97
C LEU A 324 13.72 14.07 1.98
N ARG A 325 14.07 14.80 0.91
CA ARG A 325 15.09 14.35 -0.06
C ARG A 325 16.45 14.15 0.60
N GLU A 326 16.86 15.08 1.45
CA GLU A 326 18.10 14.95 2.21
C GLU A 326 18.06 13.75 3.18
N ALA A 327 16.94 13.53 3.87
CA ALA A 327 16.75 12.36 4.73
C ALA A 327 16.87 11.04 3.94
N TYR A 328 16.27 10.97 2.74
CA TYR A 328 16.34 9.78 1.88
C TYR A 328 17.74 9.58 1.30
N ARG A 329 18.45 10.66 0.96
CA ARG A 329 19.86 10.60 0.55
C ARG A 329 20.73 10.00 1.66
N GLN A 330 20.55 10.45 2.91
CA GLN A 330 21.24 9.89 4.07
C GLN A 330 20.89 8.41 4.29
N ALA A 331 19.62 8.04 4.13
CA ALA A 331 19.19 6.65 4.21
C ALA A 331 19.86 5.77 3.12
N GLY A 332 19.92 6.25 1.88
CA GLY A 332 20.61 5.57 0.78
C GLY A 332 22.09 5.36 1.07
N LEU A 333 22.80 6.40 1.53
CA LEU A 333 24.21 6.29 1.95
C LEU A 333 24.41 5.35 3.12
N ALA A 334 23.45 5.27 4.04
CA ALA A 334 23.49 4.34 5.15
C ALA A 334 23.18 2.90 4.70
N GLY A 335 22.69 2.65 3.48
CA GLY A 335 22.34 1.32 2.97
C GLY A 335 20.92 0.87 3.30
N PHE A 336 19.98 1.82 3.45
CA PHE A 336 18.56 1.50 3.56
C PHE A 336 18.03 0.83 2.28
N ARG A 337 16.98 0.03 2.43
CA ARG A 337 16.32 -0.70 1.33
C ARG A 337 14.87 -0.28 1.18
N TRP A 338 14.42 -0.14 -0.06
CA TRP A 338 13.09 0.32 -0.45
C TRP A 338 12.12 -0.85 -0.70
N HIS A 339 10.84 -0.50 -0.91
CA HIS A 339 9.72 -1.39 -1.27
C HIS A 339 9.27 -2.36 -0.17
N GLU A 340 8.44 -3.35 -0.50
CA GLU A 340 7.57 -4.07 0.43
C GLU A 340 8.31 -4.93 1.48
N PHE A 341 9.57 -5.26 1.21
CA PHE A 341 10.46 -5.99 2.12
C PHE A 341 11.56 -5.12 2.74
N GLY A 342 11.55 -3.83 2.42
CA GLY A 342 12.55 -2.87 2.84
C GLY A 342 12.36 -2.34 4.25
N ASP A 343 13.08 -1.26 4.48
CA ASP A 343 13.12 -0.53 5.74
C ASP A 343 11.92 0.42 5.86
N LEU A 344 11.77 1.03 7.04
CA LEU A 344 10.70 1.97 7.32
C LEU A 344 11.22 3.37 7.56
N SER A 345 10.32 4.34 7.41
CA SER A 345 10.47 5.72 7.81
C SER A 345 9.39 6.05 8.86
N PHE A 346 9.79 6.73 9.93
CA PHE A 346 8.88 7.30 10.92
C PHE A 346 9.00 8.82 10.92
N ILE A 347 7.92 9.48 10.49
CA ILE A 347 7.83 10.93 10.39
C ILE A 347 7.17 11.46 11.66
N VAL A 348 7.95 12.25 12.41
CA VAL A 348 7.60 12.76 13.75
C VAL A 348 7.14 14.19 13.72
#